data_AF-A0A7S3JGS6-F1
#
_entry.id   AF-A0A7S3JGS6-F1
#
_cell.length_a   1.000
_cell.length_b   1.000
_cell.length_c   1.000
_cell.angle_alpha   90.00
_cell.angle_beta   90.00
_cell.angle_gamma   90.00
#
_symmetry.space_group_name_H-M   'P 1'
#
loop_
_entity.id
_entity.type
_entity.pdbx_description
1 polymer ?
#
loop_
_entity_poly.entity_id
_entity_poly.type
_entity_poly.pdbx_seq_one_letter_code
_entity_poly.pdbx_strand_id
1 'polypeptide(L)'
;NGLENKHKWFAFVEFDDKIDPELFIKTVTFELDETFPMAKVVRRKSPYEYSCVGWGEFEILIVIEWQEWTNKPETELIHHISFAGDISESKFYLVLNRELIR
;
A
#
# COMPACT_ATOMS: atom_id res chain seq x y z
N ASN A 1 -17.63 -11.51 26.99
CA ASN A 1 -16.18 -11.25 27.15
C ASN A 1 -15.59 -11.11 25.76
N GLY A 2 -15.54 -9.86 25.29
CA GLY A 2 -15.16 -9.48 23.93
C GLY A 2 -13.67 -9.67 23.72
N LEU A 3 -13.30 -10.71 22.99
CA LEU A 3 -12.00 -10.79 22.34
C LEU A 3 -12.03 -9.78 21.20
N GLU A 4 -11.63 -8.55 21.52
CA GLU A 4 -11.35 -7.50 20.56
C GLU A 4 -10.17 -7.96 19.69
N ASN A 5 -10.46 -8.60 18.55
CA ASN A 5 -9.47 -9.01 17.55
C ASN A 5 -8.91 -7.77 16.84
N LYS A 6 -8.08 -7.01 17.57
CA LYS A 6 -7.33 -5.86 17.10
C LYS A 6 -6.02 -6.36 16.51
N HIS A 7 -6.03 -6.67 15.21
CA HIS A 7 -4.81 -7.04 14.52
C HIS A 7 -4.09 -5.76 14.09
N LYS A 8 -2.81 -5.66 14.47
CA LYS A 8 -1.91 -4.68 13.87
C LYS A 8 -1.50 -5.19 12.51
N TRP A 9 -1.71 -4.38 11.50
CA TRP A 9 -1.30 -4.68 10.14
C TRP A 9 -0.47 -3.53 9.58
N PHE A 10 0.29 -3.85 8.54
CA PHE A 10 1.22 -2.92 7.90
C PHE A 10 1.21 -3.19 6.39
N ALA A 11 0.93 -2.16 5.60
CA ALA A 11 1.00 -2.16 4.15
C ALA A 11 2.13 -1.21 3.73
N PHE A 12 2.88 -1.61 2.71
CA PHE A 12 3.99 -0.82 2.19
C PHE A 12 4.16 -1.03 0.68
N VAL A 13 4.77 -0.04 0.03
CA VAL A 13 5.17 -0.11 -1.39
C VAL A 13 6.69 -0.02 -1.47
N GLU A 14 7.31 -1.05 -2.04
CA GLU A 14 8.76 -1.13 -2.29
C GLU A 14 9.05 -1.56 -3.73
N PHE A 15 10.26 -1.26 -4.23
CA PHE A 15 10.77 -1.83 -5.48
C PHE A 15 11.65 -3.06 -5.19
N ASP A 16 11.56 -4.07 -6.06
CA ASP A 16 12.35 -5.31 -5.97
C ASP A 16 13.86 -5.07 -6.15
N ASP A 17 14.22 -4.00 -6.86
CA ASP A 17 15.60 -3.60 -7.12
C ASP A 17 16.11 -2.59 -6.06
N LYS A 18 17.44 -2.45 -5.91
CA LYS A 18 18.07 -1.44 -5.03
C LYS A 18 17.93 0.02 -5.54
N ILE A 19 16.86 0.31 -6.26
CA ILE A 19 16.56 1.61 -6.85
C ILE A 19 15.74 2.39 -5.84
N ASP A 20 16.11 3.65 -5.63
CA ASP A 20 15.38 4.55 -4.76
C ASP A 20 13.97 4.81 -5.32
N PRO A 21 12.90 4.41 -4.61
CA PRO A 21 11.55 4.56 -5.11
C PRO A 21 11.11 6.02 -5.26
N GLU A 22 11.72 6.95 -4.52
CA GLU A 22 11.41 8.38 -4.61
C GLU A 22 11.71 8.97 -6.00
N LEU A 23 12.60 8.33 -6.76
CA LEU A 23 12.90 8.70 -8.13
C LEU A 23 11.67 8.58 -9.04
N PHE A 24 10.80 7.60 -8.79
CA PHE A 24 9.68 7.22 -9.67
C PHE A 24 8.33 7.59 -9.08
N ILE A 25 8.20 7.50 -7.76
CA ILE A 25 6.93 7.67 -7.06
C ILE A 25 6.85 9.09 -6.51
N LYS A 26 5.80 9.80 -6.92
CA LYS A 26 5.46 11.12 -6.39
C LYS A 26 4.70 10.99 -5.08
N THR A 27 3.65 10.17 -5.07
CA THR A 27 2.89 9.85 -3.85
C THR A 27 2.38 8.41 -3.87
N VAL A 28 2.12 7.87 -2.69
CA VAL A 28 1.31 6.66 -2.49
C VAL A 28 0.16 7.03 -1.57
N THR A 29 -1.06 6.76 -2.01
CA THR A 29 -2.28 6.93 -1.22
C THR A 29 -2.81 5.57 -0.83
N PHE A 30 -3.01 5.38 0.47
CA PHE A 30 -3.66 4.21 1.05
C PHE A 30 -5.09 4.61 1.42
N GLU A 31 -6.08 3.94 0.86
CA GLU A 31 -7.49 4.17 1.09
C GLU A 31 -8.15 2.90 1.63
N LEU A 32 -8.87 3.06 2.73
CA LEU A 32 -9.71 2.07 3.39
C LEU A 32 -11.17 2.54 3.31
N ASP A 33 -12.06 1.64 3.66
CA ASP A 33 -13.46 1.98 3.91
C ASP A 33 -13.62 3.02 5.04
N GLU A 34 -14.70 3.82 4.98
CA GLU A 34 -15.00 4.90 5.93
C GLU A 34 -15.19 4.42 7.39
N THR A 35 -15.36 3.12 7.60
CA THR A 35 -15.38 2.50 8.93
C THR A 35 -14.05 2.59 9.68
N PHE A 36 -12.94 2.88 8.99
CA PHE A 36 -11.61 3.01 9.60
C PHE A 36 -11.28 4.46 10.01
N PRO A 37 -10.70 4.67 11.21
CA PRO A 37 -10.12 5.96 11.56
C PRO A 37 -8.93 6.24 10.62
N MET A 38 -8.91 7.43 10.01
CA MET A 38 -7.95 7.80 8.97
C MET A 38 -8.03 6.88 7.75
N ALA A 39 -9.23 6.72 7.20
CA ALA A 39 -9.50 5.93 6.00
C ALA A 39 -8.66 6.31 4.78
N LYS A 40 -8.06 7.51 4.73
CA LYS A 40 -7.17 7.93 3.63
C LYS A 40 -5.86 8.49 4.17
N VAL A 41 -4.75 7.92 3.71
CA VAL A 41 -3.40 8.34 4.08
C VAL A 41 -2.53 8.52 2.84
N VAL A 42 -1.96 9.71 2.70
CA VAL A 42 -1.04 10.03 1.59
C VAL A 42 0.40 10.04 2.11
N ARG A 43 1.28 9.31 1.43
CA ARG A 43 2.73 9.27 1.64
C ARG A 43 3.43 9.89 0.46
N ARG A 44 4.32 10.86 0.73
CA ARG A 44 5.05 11.62 -0.29
C ARG A 44 6.56 11.31 -0.31
N LYS A 45 7.00 10.47 0.62
CA LYS A 45 8.39 10.09 0.82
C LYS A 45 8.48 8.63 1.23
N SER A 46 9.58 8.00 0.85
CA SER A 46 9.92 6.65 1.26
C SER A 46 10.35 6.62 2.74
N PRO A 47 10.01 5.59 3.52
CA PRO A 47 9.21 4.41 3.16
C PRO A 47 7.73 4.74 2.98
N TYR A 48 7.14 4.25 1.89
CA TYR A 48 5.72 4.42 1.60
C TYR A 48 4.92 3.37 2.37
N GLU A 49 4.62 3.68 3.62
CA GLU A 49 4.01 2.72 4.54
C GLU A 49 2.80 3.26 5.27
N TYR A 50 1.91 2.34 5.63
CA TYR A 50 0.76 2.60 6.46
C TYR A 50 0.51 1.41 7.39
N SER A 51 0.38 1.71 8.69
CA SER A 51 -0.07 0.74 9.68
C SER A 51 -1.32 1.22 10.37
N CYS A 52 -2.19 0.29 10.68
CA CYS A 52 -3.37 0.56 11.47
C CYS A 52 -3.75 -0.68 12.31
N VAL A 53 -4.76 -0.51 13.15
CA VAL A 53 -5.40 -1.59 13.87
C VAL A 53 -6.72 -1.87 13.18
N GLY A 54 -6.90 -3.11 12.70
CA GLY A 54 -8.11 -3.55 12.01
C GLY A 54 -8.76 -4.75 12.67
N TRP A 55 -9.97 -5.06 12.22
CA TRP A 55 -10.79 -6.20 12.63
C TRP A 55 -11.27 -6.95 11.39
N GLY A 56 -11.20 -8.29 11.41
CA GLY A 56 -11.79 -9.14 10.37
C GLY A 56 -11.02 -9.12 9.05
N GLU A 57 -11.75 -8.95 7.94
CA GLU A 57 -11.20 -8.90 6.58
C GLU A 57 -11.67 -7.62 5.90
N PHE A 58 -10.79 -7.00 5.13
CA PHE A 58 -11.07 -5.75 4.43
C PHE A 58 -10.17 -5.57 3.22
N GLU A 59 -10.58 -4.72 2.30
CA GLU A 59 -9.77 -4.30 1.16
C GLU A 59 -9.10 -2.95 1.45
N ILE A 60 -7.86 -2.80 0.96
CA ILE A 60 -7.15 -1.53 0.91
C ILE A 60 -6.87 -1.18 -0.55
N LEU A 61 -7.28 0.02 -0.95
CA LEU A 61 -6.94 0.60 -2.24
C LEU A 61 -5.61 1.37 -2.09
N ILE A 62 -4.65 1.07 -2.96
CA ILE A 62 -3.34 1.71 -3.01
C ILE A 62 -3.24 2.43 -4.36
N VAL A 63 -3.16 3.75 -4.33
CA VAL A 63 -3.01 4.60 -5.53
C VAL A 63 -1.59 5.15 -5.57
N ILE A 64 -0.86 4.84 -6.62
CA ILE A 64 0.51 5.32 -6.86
C ILE A 64 0.45 6.45 -7.89
N GLU A 65 0.78 7.66 -7.46
CA GLU A 65 1.07 8.77 -8.38
C GLU A 65 2.54 8.71 -8.77
N TRP A 66 2.82 8.67 -10.08
CA TRP A 66 4.19 8.67 -10.59
C TRP A 66 4.73 10.09 -10.75
N GLN A 67 6.06 10.22 -10.74
CA GLN A 67 6.71 11.48 -11.08
C GLN A 67 6.41 11.87 -12.54
N GLU A 68 6.29 13.17 -12.81
CA GLU A 68 5.87 13.68 -14.13
C GLU A 68 6.76 13.17 -15.27
N TRP A 69 8.06 13.03 -15.02
CA TRP A 69 9.04 12.56 -16.01
C TRP A 69 8.78 11.12 -16.49
N THR A 70 8.04 10.32 -15.73
CA THR A 70 7.69 8.94 -16.11
C THR A 70 6.60 8.87 -17.17
N ASN A 71 5.84 9.96 -17.36
CA ASN A 71 4.68 10.04 -18.25
C ASN A 71 3.68 8.88 -18.08
N LYS A 72 3.44 8.47 -16.83
CA LYS A 72 2.51 7.37 -16.49
C LYS A 72 1.22 7.87 -15.88
N PRO A 73 0.08 7.23 -16.20
CA PRO A 73 -1.13 7.40 -15.41
C PRO A 73 -0.94 6.81 -14.02
N GLU A 74 -1.75 7.26 -13.07
CA GLU A 74 -1.81 6.67 -11.73
C GLU A 74 -2.06 5.17 -11.79
N THR A 75 -1.52 4.44 -10.82
CA THR A 75 -1.71 3.00 -10.70
C THR A 75 -2.52 2.69 -9.46
N GLU A 76 -3.67 2.05 -9.67
CA GLU A 76 -4.56 1.61 -8.59
C GLU A 76 -4.38 0.12 -8.35
N LEU A 77 -4.24 -0.26 -7.08
CA LEU A 77 -4.12 -1.64 -6.63
C LEU A 77 -5.10 -1.88 -5.50
N ILE A 78 -5.91 -2.93 -5.59
CA ILE A 78 -6.79 -3.35 -4.50
C ILE A 78 -6.17 -4.58 -3.85
N HIS A 79 -5.98 -4.54 -2.54
CA HIS A 79 -5.38 -5.61 -1.78
C HIS A 79 -6.32 -6.10 -0.68
N HIS A 80 -6.62 -7.40 -0.69
CA HIS A 80 -7.45 -8.03 0.34
C HIS A 80 -6.59 -8.42 1.54
N ILE A 81 -6.93 -7.89 2.72
CA ILE A 81 -6.31 -8.22 4.00
C ILE A 81 -7.26 -9.14 4.75
N SER A 82 -6.78 -10.34 5.12
CA SER A 82 -7.48 -11.26 6.01
C SER A 82 -6.57 -11.68 7.16
N PHE A 83 -7.12 -11.66 8.38
CA PHE A 83 -6.46 -12.18 9.57
C PHE A 83 -6.87 -13.62 9.90
N ALA A 84 -7.64 -14.28 9.02
CA ALA A 84 -8.05 -15.67 9.21
C ALA A 84 -6.87 -16.62 8.86
N GLY A 85 -5.82 -16.64 9.69
CA GLY A 85 -4.66 -17.54 9.56
C GLY A 85 -3.43 -17.06 10.36
N ASP A 86 -2.35 -17.88 10.37
CA ASP A 86 -1.04 -17.55 10.98
C ASP A 86 -0.19 -16.58 10.14
N ILE A 87 -0.71 -16.11 9.01
CA ILE A 87 0.05 -15.31 8.05
C ILE A 87 -0.14 -13.83 8.39
N SER A 88 0.86 -13.24 9.05
CA SER A 88 0.90 -11.83 9.45
C SER A 88 1.42 -10.89 8.34
N GLU A 89 1.67 -11.42 7.14
CA GLU A 89 2.31 -10.68 6.05
C GLU A 89 1.70 -11.06 4.70
N SER A 90 1.15 -10.07 4.00
CA SER A 90 0.68 -10.22 2.62
C SER A 90 1.49 -9.25 1.76
N LYS A 91 2.21 -9.79 0.76
CA LYS A 91 3.10 -9.03 -0.13
C LYS A 91 2.46 -8.92 -1.51
N PHE A 92 2.41 -7.70 -2.04
CA PHE A 92 2.05 -7.46 -3.43
C PHE A 92 3.29 -7.02 -4.20
N TYR A 93 3.56 -7.69 -5.32
CA TYR A 93 4.68 -7.34 -6.20
C TYR A 93 4.15 -6.55 -7.39
N LEU A 94 4.46 -5.25 -7.45
CA LEU A 94 4.29 -4.47 -8.66
C LEU A 94 5.60 -4.57 -9.49
N VAL A 95 5.59 -5.41 -10.52
CA VAL A 95 6.73 -5.50 -11.45
C VAL A 95 6.68 -4.31 -12.41
N LEU A 96 7.45 -3.26 -12.09
CA LEU A 96 7.75 -2.21 -13.07
C LEU A 96 8.77 -2.74 -14.07
N ASN A 97 8.29 -3.13 -15.24
CA ASN A 97 9.18 -3.49 -16.33
C ASN A 97 10.09 -2.31 -16.67
N ARG A 98 11.41 -2.54 -16.83
CA ARG A 98 12.38 -1.49 -17.21
C ARG A 98 12.01 -0.73 -18.48
N GLU A 99 11.20 -1.32 -19.36
CA GLU A 99 10.68 -0.65 -20.56
C GLU A 99 9.70 0.49 -20.26
N LEU A 100 9.10 0.49 -19.06
CA LEU A 100 8.29 1.58 -18.54
C LEU A 100 9.13 2.77 -18.03
N ILE A 101 10.45 2.61 -17.93
CA ILE A 101 11.40 3.59 -17.35
C ILE A 101 12.26 4.26 -18.46
N ARG A 102 12.00 3.97 -19.74
CA ARG A 102 12.71 4.55 -20.89
C ARG A 102 11.83 5.50 -21.70
#